data_AF-A0A7X8IJJ2-F1
#
_entry.id   AF-A0A7X8IJJ2-F1
#
_cell.length_a   1.000
_cell.length_b   1.000
_cell.length_c   1.000
_cell.angle_alpha   90.00
_cell.angle_beta   90.00
_cell.angle_gamma   90.00
#
_symmetry.space_group_name_H-M   'P 1'
#
loop_
_entity.id
_entity.type
_entity.pdbx_description
1 polymer ?
#
loop_
_entity_poly.entity_id
_entity_poly.type
_entity_poly.pdbx_seq_one_letter_code
_entity_poly.pdbx_strand_id
1 'polypeptide(L)'
;NREHLAFTTPSQTQSLANYQQESLSFPDPVSWADEQRDLSAWVGNDMQTNAIETYWELLHKIKAKGDPELLRIARLLSTSDHFYYMCTKYFQDGDVHKYFSPYDSPDQAYIYFINALADLEERLH
;
A
#
# COMPACT_ATOMS: atom_id res chain seq x y z
N ASN A 1 12.37 27.80 -26.07
CA ASN A 1 13.52 26.88 -25.94
C ASN A 1 14.50 27.43 -24.93
N ARG A 2 14.74 26.70 -23.83
CA ARG A 2 15.83 26.98 -22.90
C ARG A 2 16.95 25.98 -23.20
N GLU A 3 18.15 26.49 -23.45
CA GLU A 3 19.28 25.74 -24.04
C GLU A 3 19.81 24.57 -23.16
N HIS A 4 19.45 24.55 -21.88
CA HIS A 4 19.91 23.55 -20.90
C HIS A 4 18.77 22.81 -20.20
N LEU A 5 17.56 22.79 -20.78
CA LEU A 5 16.41 22.07 -20.23
C LEU A 5 15.81 21.13 -21.28
N ALA A 6 15.69 19.86 -20.92
CA ALA A 6 15.10 18.81 -21.75
C ALA A 6 14.26 17.85 -20.91
N PHE A 7 13.26 17.22 -21.54
CA PHE A 7 12.55 16.09 -20.94
C PHE A 7 13.31 14.80 -21.24
N THR A 8 13.54 13.99 -20.21
CA THR A 8 14.28 12.74 -20.28
C THR A 8 13.55 11.65 -19.50
N THR A 9 13.75 10.39 -19.87
CA THR A 9 13.30 9.27 -19.05
C THR A 9 14.24 9.05 -17.86
N PRO A 10 13.83 8.31 -16.81
CA PRO A 10 14.72 7.97 -15.70
C PRO A 10 16.03 7.31 -16.17
N SER A 11 15.96 6.36 -17.11
CA SER A 11 17.15 5.70 -17.67
C SER A 11 18.06 6.64 -18.46
N GLN A 12 17.50 7.58 -19.23
CA GLN A 12 18.28 8.60 -19.92
C GLN A 12 18.95 9.57 -18.96
N THR A 13 18.26 9.95 -17.89
CA THR A 13 18.77 10.87 -16.87
C THR A 13 20.05 10.35 -16.23
N GLN A 14 20.14 9.04 -15.97
CA GLN A 14 21.36 8.42 -15.47
C GLN A 14 22.54 8.60 -16.45
N SER A 15 22.33 8.39 -17.76
CA SER A 15 23.39 8.54 -18.77
C SER A 15 23.84 9.99 -18.99
N LEU A 16 22.98 10.96 -18.66
CA LEU A 16 23.24 12.39 -18.81
C LEU A 16 23.81 13.03 -17.53
N ALA A 17 23.79 12.32 -16.40
CA ALA A 17 24.34 12.80 -15.16
C ALA A 17 25.85 13.01 -15.32
N ASN A 18 26.30 14.25 -15.15
CA ASN A 18 27.70 14.67 -15.29
C ASN A 18 28.40 14.84 -13.92
N TYR A 19 27.85 14.23 -12.87
CA TYR A 19 28.37 14.28 -11.51
C TYR A 19 28.38 12.88 -10.90
N GLN A 20 29.22 12.68 -9.87
CA GLN A 20 29.28 11.42 -9.15
C GLN A 20 28.01 11.26 -8.31
N GLN A 21 27.26 10.18 -8.55
CA GLN A 21 26.08 9.87 -7.74
C GLN A 21 26.50 9.50 -6.31
N GLU A 22 25.78 10.05 -5.34
CA GLU A 22 25.94 9.72 -3.93
C GLU A 22 24.97 8.60 -3.53
N SER A 23 25.36 7.80 -2.54
CA SER A 23 24.49 6.77 -1.99
C SER A 23 23.55 7.39 -0.96
N LEU A 24 22.26 7.08 -1.08
CA LEU A 24 21.25 7.39 -0.08
C LEU A 24 20.88 6.09 0.63
N SER A 25 20.83 6.11 1.96
CA SER A 25 20.49 4.94 2.78
C SER A 25 19.40 5.30 3.78
N PHE A 26 18.41 4.43 3.89
CA PHE A 26 17.32 4.52 4.86
C PHE A 26 17.36 3.23 5.69
N PRO A 27 17.67 3.31 7.01
CA PRO A 27 17.73 2.13 7.86
C PRO A 27 16.35 1.53 8.14
N ASP A 28 15.32 2.38 8.11
CA ASP A 28 13.93 2.02 8.34
C ASP A 28 13.09 2.24 7.06
N PRO A 29 11.97 1.52 6.90
CA PRO A 29 11.07 1.74 5.78
C PRO A 29 10.49 3.16 5.79
N VAL A 30 10.56 3.82 4.63
CA VAL A 30 10.05 5.18 4.42
C VAL A 30 8.99 5.20 3.34
N SER A 31 8.15 6.22 3.38
CA SER A 31 7.16 6.49 2.34
C SER A 31 7.14 7.96 1.95
N TRP A 32 6.53 8.25 0.81
CA TRP A 32 6.27 9.62 0.37
C TRP A 32 4.99 10.21 1.01
N ALA A 33 4.20 9.39 1.70
CA ALA A 33 2.92 9.79 2.29
C ALA A 33 3.13 10.46 3.66
N ASP A 34 2.16 11.31 4.02
CA ASP A 34 2.05 12.05 5.29
C ASP A 34 3.29 12.85 5.69
N GLU A 35 3.17 13.67 6.74
CA GLU A 35 4.31 14.42 7.27
C GLU A 35 5.40 13.50 7.83
N GLN A 36 5.03 12.34 8.39
CA GLN A 36 5.97 11.44 9.07
C GLN A 36 6.88 10.66 8.11
N ARG A 37 6.53 10.56 6.81
CA ARG A 37 7.31 9.85 5.78
C ARG A 37 7.67 8.40 6.15
N ASP A 38 6.82 7.75 6.93
CA ASP A 38 6.98 6.38 7.42
C ASP A 38 5.81 5.48 6.95
N LEU A 39 5.65 4.30 7.54
CA LEU A 39 4.60 3.34 7.19
C LEU A 39 3.26 3.57 7.91
N SER A 40 3.16 4.56 8.79
CA SER A 40 2.01 4.69 9.68
C SER A 40 0.72 5.14 8.97
N ALA A 41 0.77 5.45 7.66
CA ALA A 41 -0.42 5.59 6.81
C ALA A 41 -1.10 4.24 6.48
N TRP A 42 -0.38 3.10 6.58
CA TRP A 42 -0.89 1.76 6.27
C TRP A 42 -0.86 0.78 7.44
N VAL A 43 -0.03 1.03 8.46
CA VAL A 43 0.13 0.19 9.67
C VAL A 43 0.33 1.08 10.90
N GLY A 44 -0.53 2.09 11.05
CA GLY A 44 -0.51 3.05 12.15
C GLY A 44 -1.52 2.78 13.26
N ASN A 45 -2.43 1.82 13.08
CA ASN A 45 -3.44 1.46 14.07
C ASN A 45 -3.71 -0.07 14.13
N ASP A 46 -4.51 -0.48 15.11
CA ASP A 46 -4.81 -1.88 15.39
C ASP A 46 -5.62 -2.56 14.28
N MET A 47 -6.55 -1.83 13.63
CA MET A 47 -7.34 -2.37 12.50
C MET A 47 -6.46 -2.69 11.31
N GLN A 48 -5.56 -1.78 10.95
CA GLN A 48 -4.59 -1.94 9.88
C GLN A 48 -3.65 -3.12 10.15
N THR A 49 -3.15 -3.21 11.39
CA THR A 49 -2.28 -4.30 11.83
C THR A 49 -3.00 -5.65 11.76
N ASN A 50 -4.22 -5.73 12.29
CA ASN A 50 -5.01 -6.95 12.21
C ASN A 50 -5.32 -7.35 10.76
N ALA A 51 -5.72 -6.40 9.91
CA ALA A 51 -6.05 -6.67 8.51
C ALA A 51 -4.85 -7.22 7.73
N ILE A 52 -3.66 -6.63 7.89
CA ILE A 52 -2.46 -7.06 7.17
C ILE A 52 -1.98 -8.43 7.65
N GLU A 53 -2.01 -8.69 8.96
CA GLU A 53 -1.65 -9.98 9.54
C GLU A 53 -2.60 -11.09 9.07
N THR A 54 -3.91 -10.86 9.16
CA THR A 54 -4.95 -11.80 8.70
C THR A 54 -4.79 -12.11 7.21
N TYR A 55 -4.52 -11.09 6.39
CA TYR A 55 -4.23 -11.27 4.97
C TYR A 55 -3.01 -12.15 4.73
N TRP A 56 -1.91 -11.92 5.45
CA TRP A 56 -0.68 -12.70 5.29
C TRP A 56 -0.85 -14.16 5.68
N GLU A 57 -1.51 -14.42 6.81
CA GLU A 57 -1.83 -15.78 7.25
C GLU A 57 -2.64 -16.54 6.18
N LEU A 58 -3.68 -15.91 5.64
CA LEU A 58 -4.49 -16.50 4.58
C LEU A 58 -3.70 -16.68 3.28
N LEU A 59 -2.88 -15.71 2.89
CA LEU A 59 -2.04 -15.79 1.70
C LEU A 59 -1.09 -16.99 1.75
N HIS A 60 -0.52 -17.30 2.92
CA HIS A 60 0.31 -18.50 3.08
C HIS A 60 -0.48 -19.78 2.78
N LYS A 61 -1.70 -19.89 3.31
CA LYS A 61 -2.59 -21.04 3.05
C LYS A 61 -2.98 -21.13 1.57
N ILE A 62 -3.33 -20.01 0.94
CA ILE A 62 -3.67 -19.95 -0.49
C ILE A 62 -2.49 -20.37 -1.37
N LYS A 63 -1.28 -19.87 -1.08
CA LYS A 63 -0.06 -20.27 -1.79
C LYS A 63 0.22 -21.77 -1.67
N ALA A 64 -0.05 -22.36 -0.50
CA ALA A 64 0.11 -23.79 -0.29
C ALA A 64 -0.92 -24.62 -1.08
N LYS A 65 -2.18 -24.16 -1.19
CA LYS A 65 -3.21 -24.82 -2.02
C LYS A 65 -2.86 -24.75 -3.51
N GLY A 66 -2.24 -23.66 -3.96
CA GLY A 66 -1.78 -23.50 -5.34
C GLY A 66 -2.90 -23.23 -6.36
N ASP A 67 -4.09 -22.85 -5.90
CA ASP A 67 -5.23 -22.52 -6.76
C ASP A 67 -4.99 -21.17 -7.47
N PRO A 68 -4.93 -21.14 -8.82
CA PRO A 68 -4.66 -19.91 -9.57
C PRO A 68 -5.70 -18.81 -9.37
N GLU A 69 -6.98 -19.16 -9.16
CA GLU A 69 -8.04 -18.17 -9.00
C GLU A 69 -8.02 -17.55 -7.61
N LEU A 70 -7.82 -18.36 -6.56
CA LEU A 70 -7.63 -17.83 -5.21
C LEU A 70 -6.39 -16.96 -5.12
N LEU A 71 -5.30 -17.34 -5.80
CA LEU A 71 -4.09 -16.51 -5.89
C LEU A 71 -4.36 -15.19 -6.61
N ARG A 72 -5.17 -15.19 -7.66
CA ARG A 72 -5.56 -13.96 -8.37
C ARG A 72 -6.34 -13.02 -7.45
N ILE A 73 -7.31 -13.54 -6.70
CA ILE A 73 -8.11 -12.73 -5.75
C ILE A 73 -7.21 -12.21 -4.62
N ALA A 74 -6.36 -13.05 -4.05
CA ALA A 74 -5.42 -12.64 -2.99
C ALA A 74 -4.46 -11.54 -3.46
N ARG A 75 -4.04 -11.52 -4.73
CA ARG A 75 -3.23 -10.42 -5.29
C ARG A 75 -4.00 -9.11 -5.39
N LEU A 76 -5.30 -9.15 -5.68
CA LEU A 76 -6.12 -7.93 -5.69
C LEU A 76 -6.27 -7.36 -4.29
N LEU A 77 -6.53 -8.22 -3.30
CA LEU A 77 -6.62 -7.83 -1.90
C LEU A 77 -5.27 -7.39 -1.29
N SER A 78 -4.15 -7.62 -1.96
CA SER A 78 -2.83 -7.15 -1.52
C SER A 78 -2.58 -5.67 -1.82
N THR A 79 -3.54 -4.98 -2.45
CA THR A 79 -3.38 -3.57 -2.84
C THR A 79 -3.32 -2.69 -1.59
N SER A 80 -2.32 -1.81 -1.52
CA SER A 80 -2.05 -0.98 -0.34
C SER A 80 -3.22 -0.06 0.05
N ASP A 81 -4.02 0.34 -0.92
CA ASP A 81 -5.19 1.20 -0.75
C ASP A 81 -6.17 0.65 0.31
N HIS A 82 -6.33 -0.67 0.40
CA HIS A 82 -7.17 -1.29 1.43
C HIS A 82 -6.75 -0.87 2.83
N PHE A 83 -5.45 -0.94 3.14
CA PHE A 83 -4.93 -0.54 4.45
C PHE A 83 -4.91 0.98 4.61
N TYR A 84 -4.66 1.71 3.53
CA TYR A 84 -4.69 3.18 3.52
C TYR A 84 -6.07 3.74 3.90
N TYR A 85 -7.15 3.11 3.41
CA TYR A 85 -8.53 3.49 3.73
C TYR A 85 -8.92 3.20 5.18
N MET A 86 -8.18 2.33 5.89
CA MET A 86 -8.36 2.04 7.32
C MET A 86 -7.57 3.00 8.22
N CYS A 87 -6.85 3.97 7.65
CA CYS A 87 -6.08 4.94 8.42
C CYS A 87 -7.02 5.86 9.22
N THR A 88 -6.71 6.04 10.51
CA THR A 88 -7.49 6.88 11.44
C THR A 88 -6.81 8.20 11.74
N LYS A 89 -5.66 8.50 11.11
CA LYS A 89 -4.97 9.77 11.30
C LYS A 89 -5.83 10.91 10.72
N TYR A 90 -6.28 11.79 11.60
CA TYR A 90 -6.90 13.05 11.23
C TYR A 90 -5.88 14.17 11.39
N PHE A 91 -4.98 14.35 10.42
CA PHE A 91 -4.30 15.63 10.26
C PHE A 91 -5.09 16.50 9.27
N GLN A 92 -4.61 17.71 8.98
CA GLN A 92 -5.19 18.57 7.93
C GLN A 92 -5.30 17.88 6.54
N ASP A 93 -4.74 16.66 6.40
CA ASP A 93 -4.87 15.68 5.30
C ASP A 93 -6.07 14.70 5.41
N GLY A 94 -6.91 14.81 6.43
CA GLY A 94 -8.10 13.95 6.60
C GLY A 94 -9.06 14.03 5.40
N ASP A 95 -9.05 15.15 4.68
CA ASP A 95 -9.77 15.30 3.42
C ASP A 95 -9.18 14.44 2.30
N VAL A 96 -7.87 14.18 2.24
CA VAL A 96 -7.25 13.40 1.15
C VAL A 96 -7.56 11.92 1.32
N HIS A 97 -7.45 11.39 2.55
CA HIS A 97 -7.86 10.02 2.86
C HIS A 97 -9.35 9.79 2.59
N LYS A 98 -10.20 10.77 2.93
CA LYS A 98 -11.63 10.73 2.62
C LYS A 98 -11.93 10.95 1.14
N TYR A 99 -11.14 11.75 0.43
CA TYR A 99 -11.35 12.09 -0.98
C TYR A 99 -11.11 10.88 -1.90
N PHE A 100 -10.14 10.03 -1.55
CA PHE A 100 -9.84 8.82 -2.33
C PHE A 100 -10.52 7.56 -1.79
N SER A 101 -11.00 7.56 -0.55
CA SER A 101 -11.71 6.41 0.03
C SER A 101 -13.11 6.27 -0.56
N PRO A 102 -13.49 5.08 -1.05
CA PRO A 102 -14.86 4.78 -1.44
C PRO A 102 -15.79 4.49 -0.24
N TYR A 103 -15.26 4.54 1.00
CA TYR A 103 -15.96 4.18 2.23
C TYR A 103 -16.26 5.41 3.09
N ASP A 104 -17.37 5.34 3.83
CA ASP A 104 -17.83 6.40 4.73
C ASP A 104 -16.93 6.57 5.96
N SER A 105 -16.25 5.50 6.39
CA SER A 105 -15.30 5.52 7.51
C SER A 105 -14.20 4.47 7.39
N PRO A 106 -13.07 4.65 8.12
CA PRO A 106 -12.03 3.63 8.25
C PRO A 106 -12.54 2.28 8.80
N ASP A 107 -13.48 2.32 9.75
CA ASP A 107 -14.09 1.12 10.32
C ASP A 107 -14.88 0.34 9.25
N GLN A 108 -15.58 1.05 8.37
CA GLN A 108 -16.33 0.42 7.28
C GLN A 108 -15.38 -0.23 6.25
N ALA A 109 -14.27 0.45 5.91
CA ALA A 109 -13.23 -0.12 5.05
C ALA A 109 -12.66 -1.41 5.65
N TYR A 110 -12.36 -1.40 6.95
CA TYR A 110 -11.87 -2.56 7.68
C TYR A 110 -12.87 -3.73 7.67
N ILE A 111 -14.14 -3.47 8.02
CA ILE A 111 -15.19 -4.50 8.04
C ILE A 111 -15.34 -5.17 6.67
N TYR A 112 -15.38 -4.38 5.58
CA TYR A 112 -15.50 -4.94 4.24
C TYR A 112 -14.28 -5.77 3.84
N PHE A 113 -13.08 -5.33 4.20
CA PHE A 113 -11.86 -6.08 3.90
C PHE A 113 -11.82 -7.42 4.65
N ILE A 114 -12.10 -7.43 5.95
CA ILE A 114 -12.14 -8.67 6.74
C ILE A 114 -13.22 -9.63 6.23
N ASN A 115 -14.41 -9.12 5.88
CA ASN A 115 -15.45 -9.96 5.27
C ASN A 115 -15.01 -10.56 3.93
N ALA A 116 -14.26 -9.82 3.11
CA ALA A 116 -13.71 -10.33 1.86
C ALA A 116 -12.63 -11.40 2.11
N LEU A 117 -11.81 -11.25 3.15
CA LEU A 117 -10.85 -12.29 3.55
C LEU A 117 -11.56 -13.55 4.06
N ALA A 118 -12.61 -13.40 4.87
CA ALA A 118 -13.40 -14.53 5.36
C ALA A 118 -14.05 -15.31 4.19
N ASP A 119 -14.68 -14.61 3.23
CA ASP A 119 -15.22 -15.26 2.03
C ASP A 119 -14.14 -15.96 1.20
N LEU A 120 -12.94 -15.38 1.11
CA LEU A 120 -11.82 -16.01 0.42
C LEU A 120 -11.29 -17.25 1.16
N GLU A 121 -11.28 -17.22 2.49
CA GLU A 121 -10.91 -18.36 3.33
C GLU A 121 -11.93 -19.50 3.22
N GLU A 122 -13.23 -19.21 3.18
CA GLU A 122 -14.26 -20.23 2.96
C GLU A 122 -14.07 -20.98 1.62
N ARG A 123 -13.63 -20.27 0.57
CA ARG A 123 -13.30 -20.87 -0.74
C ARG A 123 -12.01 -21.68 -0.73
N LEU A 124 -11.20 -21.59 0.33
CA LEU A 124 -10.01 -22.41 0.50
C LEU A 124 -10.37 -23.85 0.87
N HIS A 125 -11.53 -24.08 1.46
CA HIS A 125 -12.01 -25.43 1.79
C HIS A 125 -12.44 -26.24 0.56
#